data_AF-R5ME54-F1
#
_entry.id   AF-R5ME54-F1
#
_cell.length_a   1.000
_cell.length_b   1.000
_cell.length_c   1.000
_cell.angle_alpha   90.00
_cell.angle_beta   90.00
_cell.angle_gamma   90.00
#
_symmetry.space_group_name_H-M   'P 1'
#
loop_
_entity.id
_entity.type
_entity.pdbx_description
1 polymer ?
#
loop_
_entity_poly.entity_id
_entity_poly.type
_entity_poly.pdbx_seq_one_letter_code
_entity_poly.pdbx_strand_id
1 'polypeptide(L)'
;MKRILFILNILFAAVLAAQAQPKITFDKDVQELGYVLWRNPVTITYHFTNTGDKPLVISKVTSSCGCTEVDWTKSPIPAGEKGTVTAVFDAEAIGHFYKEGGI
;
A
#
# COMPACT_ATOMS: atom_id res chain seq x y z
N MET A 1 -32.82 31.63 18.06
CA MET A 1 -31.35 31.83 18.04
C MET A 1 -30.58 30.67 18.70
N LYS A 2 -30.86 30.29 19.96
CA LYS A 2 -30.17 29.17 20.63
C LYS A 2 -30.28 27.82 19.90
N ARG A 3 -31.45 27.49 19.33
CA ARG A 3 -31.67 26.24 18.57
C ARG A 3 -30.82 26.14 17.29
N ILE A 4 -30.61 27.26 16.60
CA ILE A 4 -29.78 27.31 15.37
C ILE A 4 -28.30 27.12 15.73
N LEU A 5 -27.84 27.74 16.82
CA LEU A 5 -26.48 27.56 17.35
C LEU A 5 -26.23 26.10 17.79
N PHE A 6 -27.20 25.44 18.40
CA PHE A 6 -27.10 24.02 18.76
C PHE A 6 -27.03 23.12 17.51
N ILE A 7 -27.84 23.37 16.49
CA ILE A 7 -27.82 22.61 15.23
C ILE A 7 -26.49 22.81 14.50
N LEU A 8 -25.96 24.04 14.46
CA LEU A 8 -24.65 24.31 13.86
C LEU A 8 -23.51 23.58 14.60
N ASN A 9 -23.55 23.52 15.93
CA ASN A 9 -22.55 22.80 16.73
C ASN A 9 -22.63 21.28 16.51
N ILE A 10 -23.83 20.72 16.39
CA ILE A 10 -24.02 19.30 16.10
C ILE A 10 -23.53 18.96 14.69
N LEU A 11 -23.84 19.81 13.69
CA LEU A 11 -23.33 19.65 12.32
C LEU A 11 -21.80 19.75 12.27
N PHE A 12 -21.19 20.66 13.01
CA PHE A 12 -19.74 20.80 13.06
C PHE A 12 -19.04 19.60 13.74
N ALA A 13 -19.62 19.06 14.82
CA ALA A 13 -19.11 17.87 15.49
C ALA A 13 -19.18 16.60 14.61
N ALA A 14 -20.21 16.47 13.77
CA ALA A 14 -20.35 15.35 12.84
C ALA A 14 -19.27 15.33 11.75
N VAL A 15 -18.76 16.49 11.33
CA VAL A 15 -17.70 16.59 10.32
C VAL A 15 -16.35 16.07 10.85
N LEU A 16 -16.06 16.26 12.14
CA LEU A 16 -14.80 15.81 12.75
C LEU A 16 -14.73 14.28 12.95
N ALA A 17 -15.86 13.62 13.20
CA ALA A 17 -15.90 12.16 13.37
C ALA A 17 -15.79 11.37 12.05
N ALA A 18 -15.89 12.05 10.90
CA ALA A 18 -16.06 11.40 9.59
C ALA A 18 -14.74 11.10 8.84
N GLN A 19 -13.56 11.37 9.41
CA GLN A 19 -12.28 11.21 8.70
C GLN A 19 -11.55 9.89 9.02
N ALA A 20 -12.30 8.82 9.30
CA ALA A 20 -11.73 7.50 9.60
C ALA A 20 -11.54 6.69 8.30
N GLN A 21 -10.28 6.46 7.90
CA GLN A 21 -9.90 5.81 6.64
C GLN A 21 -8.74 4.81 6.85
N PRO A 22 -8.73 3.67 6.14
CA PRO A 22 -7.57 2.81 6.09
C PRO A 22 -6.40 3.57 5.44
N LYS A 23 -5.19 3.41 5.98
CA LYS A 23 -4.00 4.09 5.48
C LYS A 23 -2.84 3.13 5.47
N ILE A 24 -2.22 2.95 4.31
CA ILE A 24 -1.03 2.14 4.15
C ILE A 24 0.23 3.00 4.28
N THR A 25 1.27 2.47 4.92
CA THR A 25 2.58 3.09 4.99
C THR A 25 3.64 2.01 4.84
N PHE A 26 4.53 2.17 3.86
CA PHE A 26 5.62 1.23 3.63
C PHE A 26 6.84 1.59 4.47
N ASP A 27 7.60 0.56 4.85
CA ASP A 27 8.89 0.76 5.52
C ASP A 27 9.93 1.33 4.54
N LYS A 28 9.76 1.06 3.23
CA LYS A 28 10.64 1.51 2.16
C LYS A 28 9.89 1.63 0.83
N ASP A 29 9.98 2.79 0.19
CA ASP A 29 9.30 3.05 -1.09
C ASP A 29 10.11 2.57 -2.31
N VAL A 30 11.44 2.53 -2.18
CA VAL A 30 12.35 2.18 -3.28
C VAL A 30 13.35 1.12 -2.83
N GLN A 31 13.51 0.06 -3.61
CA GLN A 31 14.52 -0.96 -3.37
C GLN A 31 15.50 -1.02 -4.54
N GLU A 32 16.76 -0.68 -4.27
CA GLU A 32 17.85 -0.89 -5.22
C GLU A 32 18.26 -2.37 -5.21
N LEU A 33 18.19 -3.01 -6.38
CA LEU A 33 18.61 -4.40 -6.58
C LEU A 33 20.08 -4.53 -6.99
N GLY A 34 20.68 -3.45 -7.52
CA GLY A 34 22.01 -3.51 -8.11
C GLY A 34 22.02 -4.38 -9.38
N TYR A 35 22.93 -5.34 -9.44
CA TYR A 35 23.09 -6.23 -10.59
C TYR A 35 22.20 -7.46 -10.47
N VAL A 36 21.27 -7.61 -11.41
CA VAL A 36 20.45 -8.81 -11.57
C VAL A 36 21.02 -9.65 -12.70
N LEU A 37 21.36 -10.91 -12.41
CA LEU A 37 21.83 -11.83 -13.44
C LEU A 37 20.67 -12.22 -14.36
N TRP A 38 20.94 -12.28 -15.66
CA TRP A 38 19.94 -12.68 -16.65
C TRP A 38 19.41 -14.10 -16.35
N ARG A 39 18.08 -14.28 -16.45
CA ARG A 39 17.35 -15.52 -16.09
C ARG A 39 17.56 -16.00 -14.66
N ASN A 40 17.88 -15.09 -13.74
CA ASN A 40 17.92 -15.38 -12.32
C ASN A 40 16.88 -14.50 -11.61
N PRO A 41 15.68 -15.03 -11.34
CA PRO A 41 14.62 -14.27 -10.71
C PRO A 41 15.04 -13.75 -9.34
N VAL A 42 14.74 -12.48 -9.07
CA VAL A 42 15.01 -11.84 -7.78
C VAL A 42 13.69 -11.58 -7.08
N THR A 43 13.59 -12.03 -5.83
CA THR A 43 12.42 -11.82 -4.98
C THR A 43 12.66 -10.68 -4.01
N ILE A 44 11.73 -9.74 -3.94
CA ILE A 44 11.72 -8.63 -2.99
C ILE A 44 10.44 -8.71 -2.17
N THR A 45 10.55 -8.54 -0.85
CA THR A 45 9.37 -8.43 0.01
C THR A 45 9.33 -7.07 0.67
N TYR A 46 8.30 -6.29 0.34
CA TYR A 46 7.98 -5.01 0.95
C TYR A 46 7.07 -5.25 2.16
N HIS A 47 7.46 -4.68 3.29
CA HIS A 47 6.63 -4.67 4.49
C HIS A 47 5.92 -3.32 4.56
N PHE A 48 4.64 -3.38 4.95
CA PHE A 48 3.84 -2.19 5.20
C PHE A 48 3.07 -2.34 6.50
N THR A 49 2.66 -1.20 7.03
CA THR A 49 1.81 -1.10 8.21
C THR A 49 0.52 -0.37 7.85
N ASN A 50 -0.62 -0.85 8.36
CA ASN A 50 -1.86 -0.10 8.33
C ASN A 50 -1.83 0.98 9.43
N THR A 51 -1.46 2.20 9.07
CA THR A 51 -1.40 3.36 9.97
C THR A 51 -2.75 4.09 10.09
N GLY A 52 -3.80 3.56 9.47
CA GLY A 52 -5.16 4.07 9.58
C GLY A 52 -5.86 3.55 10.84
N ASP A 53 -7.16 3.87 10.94
CA ASP A 53 -8.01 3.52 12.08
C ASP A 53 -9.09 2.47 11.74
N LYS A 54 -9.07 1.97 10.50
CA LYS A 54 -9.95 0.90 10.00
C LYS A 54 -9.13 -0.23 9.37
N PRO A 55 -9.66 -1.46 9.30
CA PRO A 55 -9.01 -2.55 8.58
C PRO A 55 -8.71 -2.16 7.13
N LEU A 56 -7.48 -2.43 6.70
CA LEU A 56 -7.01 -2.24 5.32
C LEU A 56 -7.18 -3.53 4.53
N VAL A 57 -7.74 -3.44 3.33
CA VAL A 57 -7.83 -4.57 2.38
C VAL A 57 -7.21 -4.13 1.07
N ILE A 58 -6.22 -4.89 0.59
CA ILE A 58 -5.58 -4.63 -0.70
C ILE A 58 -6.38 -5.32 -1.79
N SER A 59 -7.06 -4.50 -2.61
CA SER A 59 -7.92 -4.99 -3.69
C SER A 59 -7.12 -5.47 -4.91
N LYS A 60 -6.01 -4.80 -5.22
CA LYS A 60 -5.17 -5.08 -6.39
C LYS A 60 -3.75 -4.60 -6.12
N VAL A 61 -2.77 -5.33 -6.63
CA VAL A 61 -1.40 -4.84 -6.80
C VAL A 61 -1.15 -4.76 -8.31
N THR A 62 -0.61 -3.64 -8.79
CA THR A 62 -0.21 -3.46 -10.19
C THR A 62 1.29 -3.35 -10.30
N SER A 63 1.87 -4.06 -11.27
CA SER A 63 3.28 -3.93 -11.65
C SER A 63 3.42 -3.20 -12.99
N SER A 64 4.52 -2.49 -13.15
CA SER A 64 4.87 -1.75 -14.37
C SER A 64 5.18 -2.63 -15.59
N CYS A 65 5.52 -3.91 -15.40
CA CYS A 65 5.65 -4.89 -16.48
C CYS A 65 4.96 -6.20 -16.12
N GLY A 66 4.50 -6.93 -17.14
CA GLY A 66 4.02 -8.31 -16.98
C GLY A 66 5.13 -9.29 -16.55
N CYS A 67 6.38 -8.86 -16.57
CA CYS A 67 7.57 -9.61 -16.14
C CYS A 67 7.78 -9.65 -14.61
N THR A 68 6.87 -9.05 -13.84
CA THR A 68 6.92 -9.05 -12.38
C THR A 68 5.68 -9.74 -11.82
N GLU A 69 5.89 -10.90 -11.20
CA GLU A 69 4.87 -11.59 -10.44
C GLU A 69 4.75 -10.95 -9.06
N VAL A 70 3.51 -10.77 -8.58
CA VAL A 70 3.25 -10.11 -7.30
C VAL A 70 2.32 -10.96 -6.45
N ASP A 71 2.69 -11.15 -5.19
CA ASP A 71 1.85 -11.73 -4.15
C ASP A 71 1.72 -10.77 -2.96
N TRP A 72 0.63 -10.85 -2.22
CA TRP A 72 0.41 -9.94 -1.09
C TRP A 72 -0.56 -10.52 -0.06
N THR A 73 -0.54 -9.96 1.14
CA THR A 73 -1.49 -10.31 2.20
C THR A 73 -2.93 -10.07 1.74
N LYS A 74 -3.70 -11.14 1.51
CA LYS A 74 -5.11 -11.07 1.05
C LYS A 74 -6.12 -10.87 2.18
N SER A 75 -5.75 -11.23 3.40
CA SER A 75 -6.60 -11.02 4.56
C SER A 75 -6.67 -9.54 4.95
N PRO A 76 -7.79 -9.06 5.52
CA PRO A 76 -7.86 -7.72 6.08
C PRO A 76 -6.77 -7.50 7.13
N ILE A 77 -6.05 -6.38 7.03
CA ILE A 77 -4.99 -5.98 7.97
C ILE A 77 -5.59 -4.99 8.97
N PRO A 78 -5.74 -5.35 10.26
CA PRO A 78 -6.25 -4.44 11.28
C PRO A 78 -5.41 -3.16 11.43
N ALA A 79 -5.96 -2.14 12.11
CA ALA A 79 -5.22 -0.91 12.40
C ALA A 79 -3.99 -1.22 13.28
N GLY A 80 -2.83 -0.68 12.91
CA GLY A 80 -1.55 -0.91 13.57
C GLY A 80 -0.83 -2.21 13.15
N GLU A 81 -1.51 -3.10 12.43
CA GLU A 81 -0.93 -4.38 12.01
C GLU A 81 -0.13 -4.25 10.71
N LYS A 82 0.74 -5.24 10.49
CA LYS A 82 1.62 -5.31 9.32
C LYS A 82 1.13 -6.31 8.27
N GLY A 83 1.45 -6.02 7.03
CA GLY A 83 1.28 -6.94 5.91
C GLY A 83 2.48 -6.88 4.96
N THR A 84 2.45 -7.73 3.94
CA THR A 84 3.53 -7.85 2.96
C THR A 84 3.03 -7.79 1.53
N VAL A 85 3.87 -7.25 0.66
CA VAL A 85 3.79 -7.37 -0.80
C VAL A 85 5.12 -7.95 -1.29
N THR A 86 5.07 -9.12 -1.89
CA THR A 86 6.22 -9.81 -2.48
C THR A 86 6.18 -9.64 -3.98
N ALA A 87 7.28 -9.18 -4.56
CA ALA A 87 7.47 -9.03 -6.00
C ALA A 87 8.62 -9.92 -6.46
N VAL A 88 8.39 -10.73 -7.49
CA VAL A 88 9.41 -11.54 -8.15
C VAL A 88 9.68 -10.93 -9.51
N PHE A 89 10.89 -10.42 -9.69
CA PHE A 89 11.34 -9.84 -10.94
C PHE A 89 12.23 -10.83 -11.69
N ASP A 90 11.81 -11.20 -12.90
CA ASP A 90 12.65 -11.96 -13.84
C ASP A 90 13.09 -11.05 -15.00
N ALA A 91 14.41 -10.94 -15.18
CA ALA A 91 15.01 -10.11 -16.20
C ALA A 91 14.91 -10.82 -17.56
N GLU A 92 13.88 -10.49 -18.34
CA GLU A 92 13.66 -11.06 -19.66
C GLU A 92 14.67 -10.54 -20.71
N ALA A 93 15.19 -9.33 -20.52
CA ALA A 93 16.20 -8.70 -21.37
C ALA A 93 17.42 -8.23 -20.55
N ILE A 94 18.52 -7.92 -21.24
CA ILE A 94 19.73 -7.32 -20.64
C ILE A 94 19.64 -5.80 -20.78
N GLY A 95 19.88 -5.07 -19.68
CA GLY A 95 19.88 -3.62 -19.69
C GLY A 95 19.56 -3.01 -18.33
N HIS A 96 19.25 -1.71 -18.33
CA HIS A 96 18.80 -1.01 -17.14
C HIS A 96 17.28 -1.11 -17.00
N PHE A 97 16.80 -1.44 -15.81
CA PHE A 97 15.39 -1.56 -15.51
C PHE A 97 15.02 -0.64 -14.36
N TYR A 98 13.97 0.15 -14.58
CA TYR A 98 13.25 0.85 -13.51
C TYR A 98 11.84 0.25 -13.45
N LYS A 99 11.42 -0.19 -12.26
CA LYS A 99 10.15 -0.88 -12.05
C LYS A 99 9.38 -0.22 -10.91
N GLU A 100 8.17 0.21 -11.23
CA GLU A 100 7.22 0.74 -10.27
C GLU A 100 6.13 -0.31 -9.97
N GLY A 101 5.61 -0.25 -8.75
CA GLY A 101 4.47 -1.04 -8.28
C GLY A 101 3.49 -0.13 -7.53
N GLY A 102 2.20 -0.40 -7.69
CA GLY A 102 1.12 0.36 -7.06
C GLY A 102 0.10 -0.57 -6.40
N ILE A 103 -0.58 -0.06 -5.37
CA ILE A 103 -1.65 -0.72 -4.62
C ILE A 103 -2.85 0.19 -4.45
#